data_AF-A0A378B7H6-F1
#
_entry.id   AF-A0A378B7H6-F1
#
_cell.length_a   1.000
_cell.length_b   1.000
_cell.length_c   1.000
_cell.angle_alpha   90.00
_cell.angle_beta   90.00
_cell.angle_gamma   90.00
#
_symmetry.space_group_name_H-M   'P 1'
#
loop_
_entity.id
_entity.type
_entity.pdbx_description
1 polymer ?
#
loop_
_entity_poly.entity_id
_entity_poly.type
_entity_poly.pdbx_seq_one_letter_code
_entity_poly.pdbx_strand_id
1 'polypeptide(L)'
;MRLNVRHEIKSLQKRLGFTSLIVTHDQQEALVMADRIAVLNQGRIEQTGTPEEIYQRPATPFVADFMGADNKIISGELSAAAISGLSAAQQGDNVIYFRSADAALAELTQPAPQEGLALEGVVEQSAFSGQSVSSQRALP
;
A
#
# COMPACT_ATOMS: atom_id res chain seq x y z
N MET A 1 6.45 17.85 -13.40
CA MET A 1 7.02 17.94 -14.78
C MET A 1 7.11 16.57 -15.48
N ARG A 2 7.57 15.47 -14.84
CA ARG A 2 7.66 14.13 -15.48
C ARG A 2 6.31 13.44 -15.79
N LEU A 3 5.27 13.69 -14.99
CA LEU A 3 3.92 13.11 -15.19
C LEU A 3 3.27 13.47 -16.53
N ASN A 4 3.47 14.70 -17.04
CA ASN A 4 2.84 15.12 -18.29
C ASN A 4 3.43 14.40 -19.51
N VAL A 5 4.76 14.25 -19.54
CA VAL A 5 5.46 13.51 -20.61
C VAL A 5 5.04 12.04 -20.62
N ARG A 6 4.88 11.43 -19.43
CA ARG A 6 4.36 10.06 -19.28
C ARG A 6 2.97 9.92 -19.93
N HIS A 7 2.02 10.80 -19.60
CA HIS A 7 0.69 10.78 -20.22
C HIS A 7 0.73 10.95 -21.75
N GLU A 8 1.61 11.81 -22.25
CA GLU A 8 1.76 12.05 -23.68
C GLU A 8 2.29 10.82 -24.43
N ILE A 9 3.27 10.11 -23.84
CA ILE A 9 3.77 8.84 -24.36
C ILE A 9 2.67 7.78 -24.39
N LYS A 10 1.88 7.66 -23.32
CA LYS A 10 0.74 6.70 -23.28
C LYS A 10 -0.30 7.02 -24.35
N SER A 11 -0.63 8.30 -24.53
CA SER A 11 -1.56 8.76 -25.56
C SER A 11 -1.05 8.45 -26.97
N LEU A 12 0.24 8.68 -27.24
CA LEU A 12 0.87 8.35 -28.52
C LEU A 12 0.89 6.84 -28.77
N GLN A 13 1.26 6.03 -27.78
CA GLN A 13 1.24 4.58 -27.90
C GLN A 13 -0.18 4.07 -28.20
N LYS A 14 -1.19 4.58 -27.51
CA LYS A 14 -2.59 4.23 -27.76
C LYS A 14 -3.08 4.66 -29.14
N ARG A 15 -2.64 5.82 -29.63
CA ARG A 15 -2.95 6.32 -30.99
C ARG A 15 -2.27 5.52 -32.09
N LEU A 16 -1.04 5.07 -31.87
CA LEU A 16 -0.23 4.34 -32.87
C LEU A 16 -0.43 2.83 -32.81
N GLY A 17 -1.03 2.30 -31.73
CA GLY A 17 -1.47 0.91 -31.64
C GLY A 17 -0.35 -0.13 -31.51
N PHE A 18 0.87 0.27 -31.11
CA PHE A 18 1.96 -0.67 -30.92
C PHE A 18 1.96 -1.27 -29.50
N THR A 19 2.43 -2.51 -29.39
CA THR A 19 2.65 -3.17 -28.10
C THR A 19 3.92 -2.62 -27.46
N SER A 20 3.83 -2.21 -26.20
CA SER A 20 4.96 -1.66 -25.44
C SER A 20 5.19 -2.46 -24.17
N LEU A 21 6.46 -2.67 -23.82
CA LEU A 21 6.90 -3.20 -22.55
C LEU A 21 7.79 -2.15 -21.88
N ILE A 22 7.45 -1.79 -20.65
CA ILE A 22 8.20 -0.82 -19.85
C ILE A 22 8.67 -1.53 -18.58
N VAL A 23 9.96 -1.38 -18.27
CA VAL A 23 10.56 -1.88 -17.03
C VAL A 23 10.98 -0.67 -16.21
N THR A 24 10.49 -0.60 -14.99
CA THR A 24 10.79 0.51 -14.08
C THR A 24 10.89 0.00 -12.64
N HIS A 25 11.61 0.74 -11.82
CA HIS A 25 11.64 0.57 -10.37
C HIS A 25 10.66 1.53 -9.67
N ASP A 26 10.04 2.46 -10.40
CA ASP A 26 9.11 3.47 -9.88
C ASP A 26 7.67 2.95 -9.96
N GLN A 27 7.04 2.75 -8.80
CA GLN A 27 5.67 2.27 -8.67
C GLN A 27 4.67 3.23 -9.34
N GLN A 28 4.84 4.55 -9.16
CA GLN A 28 3.92 5.54 -9.73
C GLN A 28 3.96 5.51 -11.26
N GLU A 29 5.15 5.26 -11.82
CA GLU A 29 5.29 5.10 -13.26
C GLU A 29 4.50 3.91 -13.78
N ALA A 30 4.65 2.74 -13.13
CA ALA A 30 3.94 1.54 -13.51
C ALA A 30 2.41 1.72 -13.39
N LEU A 31 1.95 2.31 -12.29
CA LEU A 31 0.51 2.52 -12.03
C LEU A 31 -0.16 3.49 -13.01
N VAL A 32 0.56 4.52 -13.48
CA VAL A 32 0.02 5.51 -14.42
C VAL A 32 0.10 5.02 -15.87
N MET A 33 1.21 4.38 -16.24
CA MET A 33 1.52 4.07 -17.63
C MET A 33 0.98 2.75 -18.12
N ALA A 34 1.01 1.72 -17.28
CA ALA A 34 0.73 0.36 -17.71
C ALA A 34 -0.77 0.06 -17.71
N ASP A 35 -1.21 -0.73 -18.68
CA ASP A 35 -2.54 -1.35 -18.66
C ASP A 35 -2.53 -2.64 -17.82
N ARG A 36 -1.37 -3.31 -17.76
CA ARG A 36 -1.10 -4.47 -16.92
C ARG A 36 0.30 -4.38 -16.34
N ILE A 37 0.43 -4.74 -15.07
CA ILE A 37 1.70 -4.76 -14.33
C ILE A 37 2.04 -6.21 -13.99
N ALA A 38 3.32 -6.55 -14.15
CA ALA A 38 3.91 -7.76 -13.60
C ALA A 38 4.97 -7.35 -12.58
N VAL A 39 4.81 -7.80 -11.34
CA VAL A 39 5.79 -7.59 -10.27
C VAL A 39 6.74 -8.78 -10.27
N LEU A 40 8.05 -8.50 -10.34
CA LEU A 40 9.09 -9.51 -10.35
C LEU A 40 9.88 -9.48 -9.04
N ASN A 41 10.20 -10.66 -8.53
CA ASN A 41 11.07 -10.86 -7.39
C ASN A 41 12.00 -12.04 -7.68
N GLN A 42 13.31 -11.86 -7.51
CA GLN A 42 14.32 -12.90 -7.74
C GLN A 42 14.19 -13.60 -9.10
N GLY A 43 13.83 -12.85 -10.15
CA GLY A 43 13.66 -13.40 -11.51
C GLY A 43 12.37 -14.19 -11.74
N ARG A 44 11.45 -14.23 -10.77
CA ARG A 44 10.12 -14.85 -10.90
C ARG A 44 9.04 -13.78 -10.83
N ILE A 45 7.94 -14.01 -11.55
CA ILE A 45 6.75 -13.16 -11.47
C ILE A 45 6.01 -13.53 -10.18
N GLU A 46 5.89 -12.57 -9.27
CA GLU A 46 5.13 -12.68 -8.03
C GLU A 46 3.64 -12.50 -8.27
N GLN A 47 3.29 -11.48 -9.07
CA GLN A 47 1.90 -11.16 -9.36
C GLN A 47 1.79 -10.45 -10.71
N THR A 48 0.71 -10.71 -11.42
CA THR A 48 0.31 -9.95 -12.61
C THR A 48 -1.13 -9.50 -12.47
N GLY A 49 -1.43 -8.27 -12.89
CA GLY A 49 -2.80 -7.74 -12.82
C GLY A 49 -2.90 -6.35 -13.43
N THR A 50 -4.08 -5.75 -13.32
CA THR A 50 -4.26 -4.32 -13.57
C THR A 50 -3.56 -3.50 -12.49
N PRO A 51 -3.25 -2.21 -12.74
CA PRO A 51 -2.76 -1.32 -11.70
C PRO A 51 -3.61 -1.34 -10.41
N GLU A 52 -4.93 -1.40 -10.57
CA GLU A 52 -5.87 -1.44 -9.47
C GLU A 52 -5.76 -2.74 -8.65
N GLU A 53 -5.69 -3.90 -9.31
CA GLU A 53 -5.55 -5.20 -8.65
C GLU A 53 -4.25 -5.30 -7.88
N ILE A 54 -3.13 -4.90 -8.50
CA ILE A 54 -1.81 -4.94 -7.84
C ILE A 54 -1.77 -4.01 -6.62
N TYR A 55 -2.40 -2.84 -6.72
CA TYR A 55 -2.44 -1.87 -5.64
C TYR A 55 -3.38 -2.28 -4.50
N GLN A 56 -4.65 -2.60 -4.81
CA GLN A 56 -5.67 -2.86 -3.80
C GLN A 56 -5.60 -4.28 -3.23
N ARG A 57 -5.13 -5.25 -4.02
CA ARG A 57 -5.16 -6.69 -3.66
C ARG A 57 -3.79 -7.33 -3.94
N PRO A 58 -2.74 -6.93 -3.20
CA PRO A 58 -1.44 -7.57 -3.31
C PRO A 58 -1.55 -9.05 -2.88
N ALA A 59 -1.04 -9.95 -3.72
CA ALA A 59 -1.12 -11.39 -3.51
C ALA A 59 -0.03 -11.93 -2.56
N THR A 60 1.09 -11.21 -2.43
CA THR A 60 2.20 -11.60 -1.56
C THR A 60 2.67 -10.41 -0.71
N PRO A 61 3.27 -10.68 0.46
CA PRO A 61 3.87 -9.64 1.31
C PRO A 61 4.87 -8.74 0.57
N PHE A 62 5.63 -9.33 -0.35
CA PHE A 62 6.57 -8.59 -1.18
C PHE A 62 5.83 -7.58 -2.08
N VAL A 63 4.73 -7.98 -2.71
CA VAL A 63 3.96 -7.06 -3.57
C VAL A 63 3.30 -5.96 -2.73
N ALA A 64 2.81 -6.29 -1.53
CA ALA A 64 2.25 -5.30 -0.61
C ALA A 64 3.29 -4.23 -0.23
N ASP A 65 4.45 -4.66 0.23
CA ASP A 65 5.59 -3.82 0.59
C ASP A 65 6.07 -2.99 -0.61
N PHE A 66 6.24 -3.64 -1.76
CA PHE A 66 6.63 -3.01 -3.02
C PHE A 66 5.61 -2.01 -3.54
N MET A 67 4.33 -2.09 -3.16
CA MET A 67 3.27 -1.14 -3.52
C MET A 67 2.99 -0.11 -2.40
N GLY A 68 3.91 0.03 -1.44
CA GLY A 68 3.84 1.05 -0.40
C GLY A 68 2.92 0.72 0.77
N ALA A 69 2.50 -0.55 0.93
CA ALA A 69 1.92 -1.05 2.19
C ALA A 69 3.05 -1.59 3.07
N ASP A 70 3.95 -0.69 3.46
CA ASP A 70 5.19 -0.95 4.20
C ASP A 70 4.97 -1.11 5.71
N ASN A 71 3.86 -0.58 6.23
CA ASN A 71 3.52 -0.73 7.64
C ASN A 71 2.87 -2.08 7.93
N LYS A 72 3.25 -2.69 9.06
CA LYS A 72 2.83 -4.03 9.46
C LYS A 72 2.38 -4.03 10.92
N ILE A 73 1.26 -4.68 11.20
CA ILE A 73 0.82 -4.98 12.57
C ILE A 73 0.68 -6.49 12.71
N ILE A 74 1.23 -7.06 13.79
CA ILE A 74 1.17 -8.50 14.07
C ILE A 74 -0.01 -8.76 15.01
N SER A 75 -0.85 -9.75 14.69
CA SER A 75 -2.10 -10.08 15.41
C SER A 75 -1.96 -10.30 16.90
N GLY A 76 -0.80 -10.73 17.38
CA GLY A 76 -0.51 -10.84 18.82
C GLY A 76 -0.62 -9.52 19.59
N GLU A 77 -0.57 -8.38 18.89
CA GLU A 77 -0.69 -7.04 19.48
C GLU A 77 -2.09 -6.45 19.34
N LEU A 78 -3.01 -7.13 18.65
CA LEU A 78 -4.37 -6.64 18.46
C LEU A 78 -5.31 -7.17 19.56
N SER A 79 -6.07 -6.25 20.16
CA SER A 79 -7.25 -6.60 20.94
C SER A 79 -8.26 -7.37 20.06
N ALA A 80 -8.86 -8.44 20.57
CA ALA A 80 -9.85 -9.25 19.86
C ALA A 80 -11.05 -8.44 19.30
N ALA A 81 -11.37 -7.30 19.93
CA ALA A 81 -12.39 -6.37 19.46
C ALA A 81 -11.99 -5.65 18.16
N ALA A 82 -10.68 -5.38 17.98
CA ALA A 82 -10.14 -4.71 16.80
C ALA A 82 -10.15 -5.66 15.58
N ILE A 83 -9.90 -6.95 15.80
CA ILE A 83 -9.86 -7.98 14.73
C ILE A 83 -11.27 -8.25 14.16
N SER A 84 -12.34 -8.06 14.95
CA SER A 84 -13.72 -8.37 14.53
C SER A 84 -14.24 -7.53 13.36
N GLY A 85 -13.63 -6.37 13.08
CA GLY A 85 -13.96 -5.51 11.93
C GLY A 85 -13.22 -5.88 10.63
N LEU A 86 -12.23 -6.77 10.71
CA LEU A 86 -11.46 -7.21 9.56
C LEU A 86 -11.99 -8.57 9.13
N SER A 87 -12.51 -8.66 7.90
CA SER A 87 -12.86 -9.94 7.25
C SER A 87 -11.63 -10.80 6.90
N ALA A 88 -10.57 -10.71 7.69
CA ALA A 88 -9.32 -11.45 7.60
C ALA A 88 -9.09 -12.25 8.89
N ALA A 89 -10.05 -13.13 9.21
CA ALA A 89 -9.90 -14.12 10.26
C ALA A 89 -9.74 -15.52 9.64
N GLN A 90 -8.49 -15.90 9.39
CA GLN A 90 -8.06 -17.28 9.50
C GLN A 90 -7.00 -17.35 10.60
N GLN A 91 -7.04 -18.42 11.37
CA GLN A 91 -6.34 -18.63 12.63
C GLN A 91 -4.82 -18.78 12.42
N GLY A 92 -4.02 -17.81 12.88
CA GLY A 92 -2.55 -17.79 12.78
C GLY A 92 -1.97 -16.43 13.20
N ASP A 93 -0.63 -16.29 13.18
CA ASP A 93 0.05 -14.98 13.28
C ASP A 93 -0.32 -14.14 12.05
N ASN A 94 -1.40 -13.37 12.15
CA ASN A 94 -1.90 -12.54 11.06
C ASN A 94 -1.12 -11.24 11.05
N VAL A 95 -0.35 -11.03 9.98
CA VAL A 95 0.30 -9.76 9.70
C VAL A 95 -0.63 -8.92 8.84
N ILE A 96 -1.06 -7.78 9.35
CA ILE A 96 -1.87 -6.80 8.64
C ILE A 96 -0.92 -5.79 8.00
N TYR A 97 -1.00 -5.66 6.69
CA TYR A 97 -0.27 -4.65 5.92
C TYR A 97 -1.18 -3.46 5.66
N PHE A 98 -0.68 -2.25 5.87
CA PHE A 98 -1.44 -1.04 5.60
C PHE A 98 -0.53 0.08 5.07
N ARG A 99 -1.13 1.01 4.33
CA ARG A 99 -0.42 2.18 3.82
C ARG A 99 -0.57 3.34 4.80
N SER A 100 0.46 4.16 4.87
CA SER A 100 0.40 5.40 5.65
C SER A 100 -0.74 6.33 5.21
N ALA A 101 -1.13 6.28 3.93
CA ALA A 101 -2.25 7.05 3.39
C ALA A 101 -3.64 6.54 3.86
N ASP A 102 -3.72 5.29 4.30
CA ASP A 102 -4.96 4.65 4.76
C ASP A 102 -5.10 4.73 6.30
N ALA A 103 -4.13 5.35 7.00
CA ALA A 103 -4.11 5.50 8.45
C ALA A 103 -4.26 6.96 8.88
N ALA A 104 -4.94 7.18 9.99
CA ALA A 104 -5.09 8.49 10.61
C ALA A 104 -4.88 8.40 12.13
N LEU A 105 -4.30 9.45 12.71
CA LEU A 105 -4.18 9.61 14.16
C LEU A 105 -5.37 10.43 14.66
N ALA A 106 -6.01 9.96 15.72
CA ALA A 106 -7.08 10.66 16.42
C ALA A 106 -6.77 10.75 17.92
N GLU A 107 -7.33 11.74 18.60
CA GLU A 107 -7.23 11.82 20.06
C GLU A 107 -8.02 10.68 20.71
N LEU A 108 -7.52 10.12 21.83
CA LEU A 108 -8.19 9.03 22.58
C LEU A 108 -9.60 9.41 23.08
N THR A 109 -9.91 10.70 23.14
CA THR A 109 -11.22 11.26 23.53
C THR A 109 -12.26 11.17 22.42
N GLN A 110 -11.86 10.91 21.18
CA GLN A 110 -12.78 10.75 20.06
C GLN A 110 -13.33 9.32 20.01
N PRO A 111 -14.63 9.13 19.74
CA PRO A 111 -15.20 7.80 19.60
C PRO A 111 -14.53 7.05 18.46
N ALA A 112 -14.26 5.75 18.68
CA ALA A 112 -13.69 4.89 17.66
C ALA A 112 -14.55 4.94 16.37
N PRO A 113 -13.92 4.99 15.18
CA PRO A 113 -14.64 5.03 13.92
C PRO A 113 -15.56 3.80 13.77
N GLN A 114 -16.72 3.99 13.14
CA GLN A 114 -17.71 2.93 12.91
C GLN A 114 -17.24 1.89 11.88
N GLU A 115 -16.30 2.28 11.00
CA GLU A 115 -15.66 1.40 10.03
C GLU A 115 -14.13 1.48 10.17
N GLY A 116 -13.47 0.34 10.02
CA GLY A 116 -12.01 0.23 10.09
C GLY A 116 -11.49 -0.29 11.42
N LEU A 117 -10.17 -0.17 11.58
CA LEU A 117 -9.43 -0.68 12.73
C LEU A 117 -8.94 0.50 13.58
N ALA A 118 -9.34 0.54 14.85
CA ALA A 118 -8.79 1.48 15.82
C ALA A 118 -7.79 0.77 16.72
N LEU A 119 -6.61 1.35 16.87
CA LEU A 119 -5.55 0.86 17.75
C LEU A 119 -5.14 1.98 18.70
N GLU A 120 -5.07 1.67 19.98
CA GLU A 120 -4.48 2.55 20.98
C GLU A 120 -2.96 2.40 20.95
N GLY A 121 -2.26 3.52 20.95
CA GLY A 121 -0.81 3.53 20.91
C GLY A 121 -0.23 4.88 21.28
N VAL A 122 1.08 4.91 21.44
CA VAL A 122 1.84 6.14 21.68
C VAL A 122 2.66 6.44 20.42
N VAL A 123 2.62 7.68 19.97
CA VAL A 123 3.52 8.16 18.91
C VAL A 123 4.92 8.26 19.50
N GLU A 124 5.82 7.39 19.06
CA GLU A 124 7.20 7.40 19.55
C GLU A 124 8.02 8.47 18.83
N GLN A 125 7.87 8.56 17.50
CA GLN A 125 8.56 9.54 16.68
C GLN A 125 7.60 10.20 15.70
N SER A 126 7.74 11.50 15.50
CA SER A 126 7.03 12.26 14.45
C SER A 126 8.03 13.08 13.65
N ALA A 127 8.04 12.91 12.33
CA ALA A 127 8.82 13.72 11.41
C ALA A 127 7.89 14.49 10.47
N PHE A 128 8.12 15.80 10.34
CA PHE A 128 7.38 16.67 9.43
C PHE A 128 8.20 16.90 8.16
N SER A 129 7.74 16.36 7.03
CA SER A 129 8.38 16.57 5.72
C SER A 129 7.54 17.50 4.84
N GLY A 130 7.28 18.72 5.32
CA GLY A 130 6.70 19.85 4.57
C GLY A 130 5.23 19.72 4.12
N GLN A 131 4.77 18.54 3.72
CA GLN A 131 3.42 18.24 3.23
C GLN A 131 2.80 17.00 3.91
N SER A 132 3.55 16.27 4.74
CA SER A 132 3.07 15.05 5.42
C SER A 132 3.79 14.85 6.75
N VAL A 133 3.06 14.38 7.76
CA VAL A 133 3.59 13.88 9.03
C VAL A 133 3.75 12.37 8.91
N SER A 134 4.97 11.86 9.08
CA SER A 134 5.22 10.42 9.22
C SER A 134 5.54 10.13 10.68
N SER A 135 4.85 9.15 11.27
CA SER A 135 5.04 8.76 12.67
C SER A 135 5.38 7.28 12.76
N GLN A 136 6.41 6.97 13.53
CA GLN A 136 6.84 5.60 13.81
C GLN A 136 6.59 5.27 15.28
N ARG A 137 6.23 4.01 15.52
CA ARG A 137 6.19 3.37 16.84
C ARG A 137 7.24 2.27 16.82
N ALA A 138 8.18 2.28 17.76
CA ALA A 138 9.03 1.14 18.08
C ALA A 138 8.41 0.36 19.24
N LEU A 139 8.69 -0.94 19.22
CA LEU A 139 8.39 -1.86 20.30
C LEU A 139 9.66 -1.99 21.18
N PRO A 140 9.51 -2.12 22.50
CA PRO A 140 10.60 -2.46 23.41
C PRO A 140 11.12 -3.89 23.21
#